data_AF-A0A916J8T0-F1
#
_entry.id   AF-A0A916J8T0-F1
#
_cell.length_a   1.000
_cell.length_b   1.000
_cell.length_c   1.000
_cell.angle_alpha   90.00
_cell.angle_beta   90.00
_cell.angle_gamma   90.00
#
_symmetry.space_group_name_H-M   'P 1'
#
loop_
_entity.id
_entity.type
_entity.pdbx_description
1 polymer ?
#
loop_
_entity_poly.entity_id
_entity_poly.type
_entity_poly.pdbx_seq_one_letter_code
_entity_poly.pdbx_strand_id
1 'polypeptide(L)' 'MSKRIIRVSGKKIIPAVSKIKGSMLTAVLSNGQTFYGKLDSWSENSLVLSDQRQHRHSFSINELYEVVFDQISQA' A
#
# COMPACT_ATOMS: atom_id res chain seq x y z
N MET A 1 -12.05 8.12 -18.96
CA MET A 1 -10.99 7.23 -18.43
C MET A 1 -11.37 6.80 -17.01
N SER A 2 -11.90 5.59 -16.85
CA SER A 2 -12.25 5.05 -15.53
C SER A 2 -10.98 4.60 -14.83
N LYS A 3 -10.53 5.33 -13.81
CA LYS A 3 -9.52 4.81 -12.89
C LYS A 3 -10.13 3.62 -12.17
N ARG A 4 -9.54 2.43 -12.36
CA ARG A 4 -9.95 1.22 -11.64
C ARG A 4 -9.21 1.18 -10.31
N ILE A 5 -9.96 1.23 -9.21
CA ILE A 5 -9.42 1.12 -7.86
C ILE A 5 -9.23 -0.36 -7.55
N ILE A 6 -8.02 -0.74 -7.13
CA ILE A 6 -7.69 -2.10 -6.69
C ILE A 6 -7.60 -2.10 -5.17
N ARG A 7 -8.31 -3.04 -4.54
CA ARG A 7 -8.25 -3.30 -3.09
C ARG A 7 -7.70 -4.70 -2.88
N VAL A 8 -6.66 -4.83 -2.05
CA VAL A 8 -6.01 -6.11 -1.76
C VAL A 8 -5.86 -6.27 -0.27
N SER A 9 -6.28 -7.42 0.26
CA SER A 9 -6.23 -7.73 1.69
C SER A 9 -5.43 -9.01 1.98
N GLY A 10 -4.97 -9.12 3.22
CA GLY A 10 -4.28 -10.29 3.77
C GLY A 10 -3.01 -10.69 3.00
N LYS A 11 -2.83 -12.01 2.79
CA LYS A 11 -1.60 -12.59 2.21
C LYS A 11 -1.31 -12.14 0.76
N LYS A 12 -2.28 -11.50 0.09
CA LYS A 12 -2.13 -11.00 -1.29
C LYS A 12 -1.50 -9.62 -1.34
N ILE A 13 -1.36 -8.92 -0.21
CA ILE A 13 -0.82 -7.55 -0.15
C ILE A 13 0.61 -7.54 -0.72
N ILE A 14 1.52 -8.38 -0.23
CA ILE A 14 2.93 -8.38 -0.67
C ILE A 14 3.10 -8.63 -2.19
N PRO A 15 2.46 -9.66 -2.79
CA PRO A 15 2.49 -9.85 -4.24
C PRO A 15 1.86 -8.72 -5.07
N ALA A 16 0.93 -7.95 -4.49
CA ALA A 16 0.31 -6.82 -5.18
C ALA A 16 1.19 -5.57 -5.12
N VAL A 17 1.73 -5.25 -3.94
CA VAL A 17 2.57 -4.05 -3.73
C VAL A 17 3.89 -4.15 -4.48
N SER A 18 4.41 -5.37 -4.70
CA SER A 18 5.63 -5.58 -5.48
C SER A 18 5.54 -5.11 -6.93
N LYS A 19 4.32 -5.04 -7.49
CA LYS A 19 4.06 -4.57 -8.86
C LYS A 19 3.90 -3.06 -8.98
N ILE A 20 3.83 -2.35 -7.85
CA ILE A 20 3.49 -0.92 -7.77
C ILE A 20 4.51 -0.11 -6.95
N LYS A 21 5.78 -0.55 -6.93
CA LYS A 21 6.86 0.19 -6.26
C LYS A 21 6.87 1.67 -6.65
N GLY A 22 6.99 2.55 -5.66
CA GLY A 22 7.04 3.99 -5.89
C GLY A 22 5.70 4.62 -6.28
N SER A 23 4.60 3.87 -6.21
CA SER A 23 3.27 4.40 -6.50
C SER A 23 2.56 4.82 -5.24
N MET A 24 1.58 5.72 -5.38
CA MET A 24 0.74 6.14 -4.26
C MET A 24 -0.28 5.05 -3.93
N LEU A 25 -0.42 4.73 -2.65
CA LEU A 25 -1.43 3.82 -2.14
C LEU A 25 -1.96 4.28 -0.79
N THR A 26 -3.12 3.75 -0.43
CA THR A 26 -3.72 3.89 0.90
C THR A 26 -3.57 2.56 1.62
N ALA A 27 -2.84 2.54 2.73
CA ALA A 27 -2.83 1.43 3.66
C ALA A 27 -3.95 1.63 4.69
N VAL A 28 -4.77 0.61 4.88
CA VAL A 28 -5.80 0.56 5.92
C VAL A 28 -5.35 -0.46 6.95
N LEU A 29 -5.18 -0.02 8.20
CA LEU A 29 -4.81 -0.89 9.31
C LEU A 29 -6.03 -1.61 9.90
N SER A 30 -5.80 -2.71 10.60
CA SER A 30 -6.84 -3.51 11.28
C SER A 30 -7.64 -2.71 12.32
N ASN A 31 -7.06 -1.64 12.86
CA ASN A 31 -7.70 -0.73 13.80
C ASN A 31 -8.54 0.37 13.12
N GLY A 32 -8.65 0.35 11.79
CA GLY A 32 -9.40 1.33 11.00
C GLY A 32 -8.63 2.62 10.67
N GLN A 33 -7.39 2.78 11.14
CA GLN A 33 -6.55 3.91 10.74
C GLN A 33 -6.09 3.76 9.29
N THR A 34 -6.05 4.87 8.57
CA THR A 34 -5.69 4.90 7.14
C THR A 34 -4.50 5.81 6.91
N PHE A 35 -3.54 5.34 6.14
CA PHE A 35 -2.32 6.06 5.78
C PHE A 35 -2.20 6.14 4.27
N TYR A 36 -2.15 7.37 3.75
CA TYR A 36 -1.94 7.64 2.34
C TYR A 36 -0.49 8.05 2.11
N GLY A 37 0.19 7.36 1.20
CA GLY A 37 1.59 7.63 0.93
C GLY A 37 2.13 6.88 -0.27
N LYS A 38 3.38 7.21 -0.62
CA LYS A 38 4.15 6.52 -1.65
C LYS A 38 4.76 5.25 -1.07
N LEU A 39 4.61 4.13 -1.77
CA LEU A 39 5.30 2.89 -1.43
C LEU A 39 6.82 3.04 -1.58
N ASP A 40 7.53 3.05 -0.46
CA ASP A 40 8.99 3.23 -0.41
C ASP A 40 9.68 1.85 -0.47
N SER A 41 9.31 0.96 0.45
CA SER A 41 9.82 -0.42 0.50
C SER A 41 8.81 -1.39 1.11
N TRP A 42 9.02 -2.68 0.88
CA TRP A 42 8.26 -3.76 1.50
C TRP A 42 9.18 -4.95 1.76
N SER A 43 8.80 -5.78 2.71
CA SER A 43 9.38 -7.08 3.01
C SER A 43 8.27 -8.12 3.12
N GLU A 44 8.59 -9.36 3.46
CA GLU A 44 7.58 -10.39 3.72
C GLU A 44 6.67 -10.04 4.90
N ASN A 45 7.19 -9.27 5.87
CA ASN A 45 6.51 -9.00 7.15
C ASN A 45 6.18 -7.53 7.37
N SER A 46 6.64 -6.62 6.51
CA SER A 46 6.47 -5.18 6.71
C SER A 46 6.27 -4.42 5.40
N LEU A 47 5.65 -3.24 5.52
CA LEU A 47 5.42 -2.31 4.44
C LEU A 47 5.76 -0.89 4.91
N VAL A 48 6.54 -0.17 4.11
CA VAL A 48 6.97 1.20 4.42
C VAL A 48 6.35 2.16 3.42
N LEU A 49 5.60 3.13 3.93
CA LEU A 49 5.04 4.24 3.19
C LEU A 49 5.73 5.54 3.57
N SER A 50 5.98 6.39 2.58
CA SER A 50 6.38 7.77 2.82
C SER A 50 5.19 8.68 2.52
N ASP A 51 4.77 9.47 3.50
CA ASP A 51 3.67 10.42 3.32
C ASP A 51 4.14 11.70 2.57
N GLN A 52 3.21 12.63 2.35
CA GLN A 52 3.51 13.90 1.65
C GLN A 52 4.43 14.84 2.45
N ARG A 53 4.59 14.59 3.76
CA ARG A 53 5.51 15.33 4.64
C ARG A 53 6.87 14.65 4.74
N GLN A 54 7.13 13.66 3.87
CA GLN A 54 8.33 12.83 3.83
C GLN A 54 8.55 12.02 5.12
N HIS A 55 7.50 11.82 5.92
CA HIS A 55 7.57 10.98 7.10
C HIS A 55 7.36 9.52 6.70
N ARG A 56 8.26 8.64 7.15
CA ARG A 56 8.19 7.22 6.88
C ARG A 56 7.36 6.52 7.94
N HIS A 57 6.33 5.83 7.49
CA HIS A 57 5.50 4.96 8.31
C HIS A 57 5.80 3.51 7.96
N SER A 58 6.19 2.73 8.96
CA SER A 58 6.41 1.29 8.82
C SER A 58 5.28 0.55 9.50
N PHE A 59 4.65 -0.36 8.77
CA PHE A 59 3.54 -1.18 9.26
C PHE A 59 3.92 -2.65 9.19
N SER A 60 3.50 -3.44 10.19
CA SER A 60 3.56 -4.88 10.05
C SER A 60 2.48 -5.36 9.07
N ILE A 61 2.77 -6.39 8.30
CA ILE A 61 1.78 -7.00 7.40
C ILE A 61 0.55 -7.53 8.16
N ASN A 62 0.73 -7.91 9.43
CA ASN A 62 -0.35 -8.39 10.31
C ASN A 62 -1.26 -7.25 10.79
N GLU A 63 -0.75 -6.02 10.81
CA GLU A 63 -1.52 -4.81 11.17
C GLU A 63 -2.26 -4.24 9.96
N LEU A 64 -1.91 -4.67 8.74
CA LEU A 64 -2.57 -4.24 7.51
C LEU A 64 -3.84 -5.06 7.28
N TYR A 65 -4.97 -4.37 7.22
CA TYR A 65 -6.24 -4.94 6.80
C TYR A 65 -6.31 -5.04 5.27
N GLU A 66 -6.06 -3.92 4.59
CA GLU A 66 -6.03 -3.86 3.12
C GLU A 66 -5.11 -2.73 2.62
N VAL A 67 -4.71 -2.84 1.36
CA VAL A 67 -4.09 -1.75 0.59
C VAL A 67 -4.97 -1.41 -0.60
N VAL A 68 -5.11 -0.12 -0.85
CA VAL A 68 -5.93 0.44 -1.92
C VAL A 68 -5.06 1.29 -2.83
N PHE A 69 -5.06 1.00 -4.12
CA PHE A 69 -4.27 1.74 -5.09
C PHE A 69 -4.97 1.82 -6.45
N ASP A 70 -4.61 2.83 -7.23
CA ASP A 70 -5.08 2.95 -8.61
C ASP A 70 -4.41 1.87 -9.46
N GLN A 71 -5.18 1.20 -10.32
CA GLN A 71 -4.63 0.30 -11.32
C GLN A 71 -3.67 1.08 -12.21
N ILE A 72 -2.38 0.82 -12.04
CA ILE A 72 -1.36 1.34 -12.95
C ILE A 72 -1.52 0.55 -14.23
N SER A 73 -1.98 1.22 -15.28
CA SER A 73 -1.91 0.67 -16.63
C SER A 73 -0.42 0.62 -16.97
N GLN A 74 0.21 -0.54 -16.78
CA GLN A 74 1.51 -0.79 -17.39
C GLN A 74 1.26 -0.76 -18.90
N ALA A 75 1.76 0.30 -19.55
CA ALA A 75 1.78 0.44 -21.00
C ALA A 75 2.94 -0.39 -21.57
#